data_AF-A0A1I2A6E2-F1
#
_entry.id   AF-A0A1I2A6E2-F1
#
_cell.length_a   1.000
_cell.length_b   1.000
_cell.length_c   1.000
_cell.angle_alpha   90.00
_cell.angle_beta   90.00
_cell.angle_gamma   90.00
#
_symmetry.space_group_name_H-M   'P 1'
#
loop_
_entity.id
_entity.type
_entity.pdbx_description
1 polymer ?
#
loop_
_entity_poly.entity_id
_entity_poly.type
_entity_poly.pdbx_seq_one_letter_code
_entity_poly.pdbx_strand_id
1 'polypeptide(L)'
;MTFLTPGRITWITQAVFAALAVFFLGMALGAVFAPDLAALPGWLGAPVGLIGAVLLFSAAWFAPRRAANIAFDEGYQHDWLHAQARGYWAFVFAFAIGGNLVAADILPVGRAFMACSLGAAAVPFVWFLARRWGGRG
;
A
#
# COMPACT_ATOMS: atom_id res chain seq x y z
N MET A 1 -12.71 29.66 -8.58
CA MET A 1 -12.26 28.27 -8.83
C MET A 1 -10.75 28.29 -9.02
N THR A 2 -10.00 27.75 -8.07
CA THR A 2 -8.53 27.76 -8.12
C THR A 2 -8.06 26.58 -8.97
N PHE A 3 -7.57 26.85 -10.18
CA PHE A 3 -7.02 25.81 -11.05
C PHE A 3 -5.73 25.27 -10.41
N LEU A 4 -5.72 23.98 -10.05
CA LEU A 4 -4.51 23.31 -9.57
C LEU A 4 -3.58 23.11 -10.77
N THR A 5 -2.37 23.66 -10.68
CA THR A 5 -1.34 23.46 -11.71
C THR A 5 -0.88 22.00 -11.72
N PRO A 6 -0.44 21.43 -12.87
CA PRO A 6 0.00 20.04 -12.96
C PRO A 6 1.07 19.65 -11.91
N GLY A 7 1.98 20.58 -11.59
CA GLY A 7 2.97 20.37 -10.53
C GLY A 7 2.35 20.18 -9.15
N ARG A 8 1.34 20.98 -8.78
CA ARG A 8 0.65 20.87 -7.47
C ARG A 8 -0.14 19.57 -7.32
N ILE A 9 -0.81 19.12 -8.39
CA ILE A 9 -1.55 17.85 -8.39
C ILE A 9 -0.59 16.68 -8.11
N THR A 10 0.58 16.70 -8.74
CA THR A 10 1.61 15.67 -8.57
C THR A 10 2.11 15.59 -7.11
N TRP A 11 2.36 16.73 -6.47
CA TRP A 11 2.80 16.78 -5.07
C TRP A 11 1.74 16.29 -4.08
N ILE A 12 0.48 16.67 -4.28
CA ILE A 12 -0.63 16.21 -3.44
C ILE A 12 -0.76 14.69 -3.53
N THR A 13 -0.71 14.12 -4.73
CA THR A 13 -0.79 12.66 -4.90
C THR A 13 0.39 11.94 -4.24
N GLN A 14 1.62 12.46 -4.38
CA GLN A 14 2.79 11.89 -3.69
C GLN A 14 2.66 11.97 -2.17
N ALA A 15 2.19 13.10 -1.63
CA ALA A 15 1.98 13.25 -0.18
C ALA A 15 0.92 12.26 0.34
N VAL A 16 -0.18 12.08 -0.39
CA VAL A 16 -1.21 11.08 -0.04
C VAL A 16 -0.65 9.66 -0.10
N PHE A 17 0.12 9.32 -1.14
CA PHE A 17 0.71 8.00 -1.26
C PHE A 17 1.76 7.76 -0.17
N ALA A 18 2.52 8.77 0.22
CA ALA A 18 3.49 8.68 1.31
C ALA A 18 2.76 8.45 2.65
N ALA A 19 1.68 9.18 2.91
CA ALA A 19 0.85 8.98 4.10
C ALA A 19 0.26 7.56 4.15
N LEU A 20 -0.25 7.05 3.02
CA LEU A 20 -0.77 5.69 2.92
C LEU A 20 0.34 4.65 3.14
N ALA A 21 1.51 4.83 2.52
CA ALA A 21 2.65 3.93 2.72
C ALA A 21 3.07 3.85 4.20
N VAL A 22 3.23 5.01 4.85
CA VAL A 22 3.59 5.10 6.27
C VAL A 22 2.51 4.48 7.15
N PHE A 23 1.23 4.75 6.86
CA PHE A 23 0.12 4.17 7.59
C PHE A 23 0.11 2.64 7.50
N PHE A 24 0.18 2.08 6.28
CA PHE A 24 0.16 0.64 6.08
C PHE A 24 1.39 -0.06 6.70
N LEU A 25 2.60 0.52 6.56
CA LEU A 25 3.80 0.00 7.20
C LEU A 25 3.72 0.08 8.73
N GLY A 26 3.24 1.21 9.27
CA GLY A 26 3.06 1.40 10.70
C GLY A 26 2.05 0.40 11.29
N MET A 27 0.94 0.16 10.59
CA MET A 27 -0.05 -0.83 11.00
C MET A 27 0.48 -2.27 10.85
N ALA A 28 1.29 -2.56 9.84
CA ALA A 28 1.96 -3.86 9.70
C ALA A 28 2.94 -4.13 10.85
N LEU A 29 3.76 -3.13 11.21
CA LEU A 29 4.65 -3.20 12.36
C LEU A 29 3.86 -3.33 13.67
N GLY A 30 2.79 -2.56 13.82
CA GLY A 30 1.85 -2.67 14.93
C GLY A 30 1.28 -4.08 15.05
N ALA A 31 0.89 -4.72 13.94
CA ALA A 31 0.39 -6.09 13.94
C ALA A 31 1.40 -7.13 14.44
N VAL A 32 2.71 -6.89 14.22
CA VAL A 32 3.79 -7.76 14.70
C VAL A 32 4.10 -7.51 16.17
N PHE A 33 4.26 -6.24 16.57
CA PHE A 33 4.84 -5.87 17.86
C PHE A 33 3.83 -5.48 18.93
N ALA A 34 2.57 -5.20 18.59
CA ALA A 34 1.61 -4.79 19.60
C ALA A 34 1.22 -5.98 20.49
N PRO A 35 1.33 -5.82 21.82
CA PRO A 35 1.07 -6.89 22.77
C PRO A 35 -0.41 -7.34 22.77
N ASP A 36 -1.35 -6.41 22.57
CA ASP A 36 -2.80 -6.65 22.69
C ASP A 36 -3.51 -7.08 21.40
N LEU A 37 -2.81 -7.22 20.27
CA LEU A 37 -3.46 -7.63 19.02
C LEU A 37 -4.00 -9.07 19.05
N ALA A 38 -3.65 -9.86 20.07
CA ALA A 38 -4.26 -11.15 20.33
C ALA A 38 -5.69 -11.06 20.90
N ALA A 39 -6.06 -9.89 21.46
CA ALA A 39 -7.42 -9.62 21.95
C ALA A 39 -8.37 -9.19 20.83
N LEU A 40 -7.84 -8.84 19.64
CA LEU A 40 -8.68 -8.54 18.49
C LEU A 40 -9.22 -9.84 17.89
N PRO A 41 -10.53 -9.91 17.63
CA PRO A 41 -11.12 -11.06 16.94
C PRO A 41 -10.37 -11.37 15.63
N GLY A 42 -9.92 -12.61 15.45
CA GLY A 42 -9.14 -13.01 14.26
C GLY A 42 -9.85 -12.75 12.93
N TRP A 43 -11.18 -12.65 12.94
CA TRP A 43 -11.98 -12.28 11.77
C TRP A 43 -11.81 -10.82 11.34
N LEU A 44 -11.36 -9.90 12.21
CA LEU A 44 -11.14 -8.49 11.86
C LEU A 44 -10.02 -8.28 10.83
N GLY A 45 -9.10 -9.24 10.70
CA GLY A 45 -8.05 -9.18 9.67
C GLY A 45 -8.61 -9.09 8.25
N ALA A 46 -9.71 -9.81 7.98
CA ALA A 46 -10.32 -9.83 6.64
C ALA A 46 -11.03 -8.50 6.28
N PRO A 47 -11.92 -7.91 7.11
CA PRO A 47 -12.50 -6.59 6.88
C PRO A 47 -11.45 -5.48 6.78
N VAL A 48 -10.43 -5.48 7.64
CA VAL A 48 -9.36 -4.46 7.57
C VAL A 48 -8.58 -4.60 6.27
N GLY A 49 -8.26 -5.83 5.86
CA GLY A 49 -7.66 -6.09 4.54
C GLY A 49 -8.54 -5.64 3.38
N LEU A 50 -9.85 -5.88 3.47
CA LEU A 50 -10.83 -5.50 2.43
C LEU A 50 -10.98 -3.97 2.34
N ILE A 51 -11.08 -3.28 3.47
CA ILE A 51 -11.13 -1.81 3.54
C ILE A 51 -9.81 -1.23 3.00
N GLY A 52 -8.66 -1.81 3.39
CA GLY A 52 -7.36 -1.44 2.85
C GLY A 52 -7.30 -1.61 1.33
N ALA A 53 -7.77 -2.73 0.79
CA ALA A 53 -7.85 -2.99 -0.64
C ALA A 53 -8.80 -2.04 -1.36
N VAL A 54 -9.96 -1.72 -0.78
CA VAL A 54 -10.90 -0.73 -1.32
C VAL A 54 -10.28 0.67 -1.33
N LEU A 55 -9.58 1.06 -0.26
CA LEU A 55 -8.86 2.33 -0.21
C LEU A 55 -7.73 2.39 -1.24
N LEU A 56 -6.99 1.28 -1.41
CA LEU A 56 -5.96 1.13 -2.44
C LEU A 56 -6.56 1.26 -3.83
N PHE A 57 -7.66 0.56 -4.09
CA PHE A 57 -8.36 0.57 -5.36
C PHE A 57 -8.96 1.95 -5.65
N SER A 58 -9.51 2.61 -4.65
CA SER A 58 -10.05 3.97 -4.77
C SER A 58 -8.93 4.98 -5.04
N ALA A 59 -7.82 4.90 -4.30
CA ALA A 59 -6.63 5.72 -4.54
C ALA A 59 -6.05 5.48 -5.94
N ALA A 60 -5.98 4.22 -6.36
CA ALA A 60 -5.54 3.79 -7.70
C ALA A 60 -6.48 4.24 -8.83
N TRP A 61 -7.78 4.31 -8.56
CA TRP A 61 -8.77 4.65 -9.58
C TRP A 61 -8.87 6.15 -9.77
N PHE A 62 -8.83 6.92 -8.68
CA PHE A 62 -9.05 8.37 -8.74
C PHE A 62 -7.77 9.17 -8.95
N ALA A 63 -6.65 8.82 -8.32
CA ALA A 63 -5.45 9.68 -8.36
C ALA A 63 -4.67 9.60 -9.69
N PRO A 64 -4.33 8.41 -10.23
CA PRO A 64 -3.59 8.30 -11.49
C PRO A 64 -4.42 8.69 -12.71
N ARG A 65 -5.72 8.35 -12.77
CA ARG A 65 -6.56 8.70 -13.93
C ARG A 65 -6.84 10.19 -14.03
N ARG A 66 -7.13 10.88 -12.91
CA ARG A 66 -7.29 12.34 -12.95
C ARG A 66 -5.96 13.02 -13.24
N ALA A 67 -4.86 12.61 -12.60
CA ALA A 67 -3.55 13.22 -12.87
C ALA A 67 -3.09 13.00 -14.32
N ALA A 68 -3.25 11.79 -14.86
CA ALA A 68 -2.90 11.48 -16.25
C ALA A 68 -3.79 12.17 -17.27
N ASN A 69 -5.11 12.26 -17.04
CA ASN A 69 -6.00 13.01 -17.93
C ASN A 69 -5.74 14.52 -17.90
N ILE A 70 -5.27 15.07 -16.77
CA ILE A 70 -4.94 16.49 -16.63
C ILE A 70 -3.54 16.81 -17.17
N ALA A 71 -2.60 15.87 -17.08
CA ALA A 71 -1.19 16.09 -17.45
C ALA A 71 -0.78 15.49 -18.81
N PHE A 72 -1.66 14.70 -19.47
CA PHE A 72 -1.31 13.87 -20.63
C PHE A 72 -0.03 13.02 -20.43
N ASP A 73 0.26 12.63 -19.17
CA ASP A 73 1.48 11.90 -18.80
C ASP A 73 1.18 10.40 -18.74
N GLU A 74 1.27 9.73 -19.89
CA GLU A 74 1.13 8.27 -20.00
C GLU A 74 2.17 7.52 -19.16
N GLY A 75 3.35 8.12 -18.95
CA GLY A 75 4.39 7.58 -18.09
C GLY A 75 3.94 7.43 -16.63
N TYR A 76 3.13 8.36 -16.14
CA TYR A 76 2.55 8.29 -14.79
C TYR A 76 1.63 7.07 -14.61
N GLN A 77 0.82 6.75 -15.62
CA GLN A 77 -0.03 5.54 -15.57
C GLN A 77 0.82 4.27 -15.63
N HIS A 78 1.83 4.25 -16.49
CA HIS A 78 2.71 3.10 -16.64
C HIS A 78 3.46 2.79 -15.34
N ASP A 79 4.05 3.81 -14.69
CA ASP A 79 4.75 3.66 -13.41
C ASP A 79 3.84 3.15 -12.30
N TRP A 80 2.58 3.60 -12.27
CA TRP A 80 1.60 3.11 -11.30
C TRP A 80 1.22 1.64 -11.54
N LEU A 81 0.99 1.23 -12.79
CA LEU A 81 0.70 -0.16 -13.13
C LEU A 81 1.86 -1.10 -12.74
N HIS A 82 3.10 -0.67 -12.99
CA HIS A 82 4.28 -1.42 -12.54
C HIS A 82 4.36 -1.52 -11.01
N ALA A 83 4.03 -0.44 -10.30
CA ALA A 83 3.98 -0.45 -8.85
C ALA A 83 2.91 -1.40 -8.31
N GLN A 84 1.73 -1.46 -8.95
CA GLN A 84 0.67 -2.42 -8.59
C GLN A 84 1.09 -3.86 -8.83
N ALA A 85 1.71 -4.16 -9.99
CA ALA A 85 2.22 -5.50 -10.28
C ALA A 85 3.22 -5.97 -9.22
N ARG A 86 4.07 -5.06 -8.72
CA ARG A 86 4.99 -5.35 -7.61
C ARG A 86 4.27 -5.58 -6.29
N GLY A 87 3.22 -4.81 -5.99
CA GLY A 87 2.37 -5.06 -4.82
C GLY A 87 1.72 -6.43 -4.85
N TYR A 88 1.24 -6.87 -6.01
CA TYR A 88 0.70 -8.23 -6.19
C TYR A 88 1.74 -9.30 -5.84
N TRP A 89 2.94 -9.23 -6.41
CA TRP A 89 4.00 -10.18 -6.10
C TRP A 89 4.44 -10.10 -4.63
N ALA A 90 4.54 -8.89 -4.07
CA ALA A 90 4.85 -8.72 -2.66
C ALA A 90 3.80 -9.37 -1.76
N PHE A 91 2.52 -9.32 -2.13
CA PHE A 91 1.46 -10.02 -1.41
C PHE A 91 1.63 -11.54 -1.45
N VAL A 92 1.95 -12.09 -2.63
CA VAL A 92 2.23 -13.54 -2.78
C VAL A 92 3.41 -13.96 -1.90
N PHE A 93 4.52 -13.22 -1.93
CA PHE A 93 5.68 -13.52 -1.09
C PHE A 93 5.41 -13.32 0.40
N ALA A 94 4.68 -12.26 0.77
CA ALA A 94 4.31 -12.00 2.16
C ALA A 94 3.45 -13.14 2.72
N PHE A 95 2.50 -13.67 1.94
CA PHE A 95 1.72 -14.84 2.36
C PHE A 95 2.58 -16.10 2.53
N ALA A 96 3.52 -16.35 1.61
CA ALA A 96 4.43 -17.49 1.74
C ALA A 96 5.30 -17.37 3.00
N ILE A 97 5.87 -16.19 3.26
CA ILE A 97 6.68 -15.92 4.46
C ILE A 97 5.80 -16.03 5.72
N GLY A 98 4.64 -15.38 5.73
CA GLY A 98 3.71 -15.40 6.85
C GLY A 98 3.25 -16.82 7.20
N GLY A 99 2.97 -17.65 6.19
CA GLY A 99 2.63 -19.07 6.39
C GLY A 99 3.77 -19.86 7.06
N ASN A 100 5.02 -19.62 6.66
CA ASN A 100 6.18 -20.25 7.31
C ASN A 100 6.38 -19.78 8.75
N LEU A 101 6.17 -18.49 9.04
CA LEU A 101 6.27 -17.94 10.40
C LEU A 101 5.19 -18.53 11.33
N VAL A 102 3.98 -18.75 10.81
CA VAL A 102 2.91 -19.44 11.53
C VAL A 102 3.28 -20.90 11.76
N ALA A 103 3.76 -21.61 10.75
CA ALA A 103 4.12 -23.02 10.86
C ALA A 103 5.29 -23.28 11.83
N ALA A 104 6.14 -22.27 12.05
CA ALA A 104 7.23 -22.29 13.01
C ALA A 104 6.86 -21.78 14.42
N ASP A 105 5.57 -21.52 14.69
CA ASP A 105 5.06 -20.94 15.95
C ASP A 105 5.70 -19.59 16.35
N ILE A 106 6.25 -18.85 15.37
CA ILE A 106 6.87 -17.54 15.61
C ILE A 106 5.81 -16.45 15.75
N LEU A 107 4.72 -16.54 14.96
CA LEU A 107 3.65 -15.55 14.91
C LEU A 107 2.28 -16.21 14.85
N PRO A 108 1.30 -15.79 15.65
CA PRO A 108 -0.08 -16.23 15.52
C PRO A 108 -0.66 -15.91 14.13
N VAL A 109 -1.52 -16.80 13.61
CA VAL A 109 -2.15 -16.68 12.28
C VAL A 109 -2.71 -15.28 12.02
N GLY A 110 -3.48 -14.74 12.96
CA GLY A 110 -4.10 -13.42 12.81
C GLY A 110 -3.08 -12.28 12.66
N ARG A 111 -1.98 -12.33 13.42
CA ARG A 111 -0.90 -11.33 13.34
C ARG A 111 -0.10 -11.47 12.06
N ALA A 112 0.27 -12.68 11.68
CA ALA A 112 0.97 -12.96 10.43
C ALA A 112 0.14 -12.49 9.22
N PHE A 113 -1.15 -12.85 9.17
CA PHE A 113 -2.06 -12.44 8.10
C PHE A 113 -2.18 -10.91 8.02
N MET A 114 -2.38 -10.24 9.16
CA MET A 114 -2.55 -8.79 9.20
C MET A 114 -1.26 -8.05 8.81
N ALA A 115 -0.11 -8.45 9.36
CA ALA A 115 1.19 -7.87 9.03
C ALA A 115 1.54 -8.05 7.55
N CYS A 116 1.31 -9.24 7.00
CA CYS A 116 1.59 -9.53 5.59
C CYS A 116 0.67 -8.76 4.65
N SER A 117 -0.64 -8.70 4.97
CA SER A 117 -1.62 -7.99 4.15
C SER A 117 -1.35 -6.48 4.12
N LEU A 118 -1.09 -5.88 5.27
CA LEU A 118 -0.81 -4.44 5.39
C LEU A 118 0.57 -4.08 4.80
N GLY A 119 1.59 -4.91 5.07
CA GLY A 119 2.92 -4.72 4.51
C GLY A 119 2.92 -4.77 2.98
N ALA A 120 2.22 -5.74 2.40
CA ALA A 120 2.06 -5.85 0.95
C ALA A 120 1.23 -4.70 0.35
N ALA A 121 0.20 -4.23 1.05
CA ALA A 121 -0.57 -3.05 0.64
C ALA A 121 0.30 -1.77 0.55
N ALA A 122 1.35 -1.64 1.37
CA ALA A 122 2.24 -0.50 1.29
C ALA A 122 3.12 -0.49 0.02
N VAL A 123 3.44 -1.65 -0.55
CA VAL A 123 4.47 -1.81 -1.59
C VAL A 123 4.21 -0.99 -2.86
N PRO A 124 3.00 -0.94 -3.45
CA PRO A 124 2.73 -0.08 -4.60
C PRO A 124 3.04 1.39 -4.34
N PHE A 125 2.71 1.89 -3.14
CA PHE A 125 2.93 3.29 -2.80
C PHE A 125 4.43 3.58 -2.63
N VAL A 126 5.15 2.74 -1.88
CA VAL A 126 6.59 2.87 -1.69
C VAL A 126 7.32 2.80 -3.02
N TRP A 127 6.96 1.83 -3.86
CA TRP A 127 7.61 1.64 -5.16
C TRP A 127 7.36 2.82 -6.09
N PHE A 128 6.12 3.31 -6.15
CA PHE A 128 5.75 4.46 -6.95
C PHE A 128 6.52 5.72 -6.52
N LEU A 129 6.59 5.98 -5.22
CA LEU A 129 7.35 7.11 -4.66
C LEU A 129 8.85 6.98 -4.92
N ALA A 130 9.41 5.78 -4.74
CA ALA A 130 10.83 5.52 -4.97
C ALA A 130 11.24 5.81 -6.42
N ARG A 131 10.42 5.41 -7.42
CA ARG A 131 10.69 5.79 -8.82
C ARG A 131 10.58 7.29 -9.04
N ARG A 132 9.60 7.94 -8.42
CA ARG A 132 9.33 9.35 -8.70
C ARG A 132 10.30 10.32 -8.03
N TRP A 133 10.82 9.95 -6.85
CA TRP A 133 11.87 10.68 -6.13
C TRP A 133 13.28 10.27 -6.59
N GLY A 134 13.48 9.01 -6.99
CA GLY A 134 14.79 8.48 -7.39
C GLY A 134 15.17 8.72 -8.85
N GLY A 135 14.25 9.20 -9.71
CA GLY A 135 14.55 9.37 -11.13
C GLY A 135 13.67 10.38 -11.83
N ARG A 136 13.97 11.68 -11.63
CA ARG A 136 13.93 12.77 -12.64
C ARG A 136 14.87 13.89 -12.16
N GLY A 137 16.17 13.64 -12.28
CA GLY A 137 17.20 14.65 -12.53
C GLY A 137 17.62 14.51 -13.99
#